data_AF-A0A352FD70-F1
#
_entry.id   AF-A0A352FD70-F1
#
_cell.length_a   1.000
_cell.length_b   1.000
_cell.length_c   1.000
_cell.angle_alpha   90.00
_cell.angle_beta   90.00
_cell.angle_gamma   90.00
#
_symmetry.space_group_name_H-M   'P 1'
#
loop_
_entity.id
_entity.type
_entity.pdbx_description
1 polymer ?
#
loop_
_entity_poly.entity_id
_entity_poly.type
_entity_poly.pdbx_seq_one_letter_code
_entity_poly.pdbx_strand_id
1 'polypeptide(L)'
;ELIGTHWGNTEILWPTPIFPKTDPRVTSLVDFLRNDFVGGYAEGTIRWNGYPDVIHPYMGAYTTMADLSLGNDERVVEDFYWYLLHSTAAHAFPEGIFYRSQTAWGHTIPHVTGACNYAIMLRHMLVHEEGDELHLLKAVPDGWLAEGKQIRIERLPTWFGNMTMVVKGTKEGVEVKFEGPDREKPARIILHLPDNRKLVSPLPGVLVELRKPQSVKWSFKKVVEQYQAMQEKPVTTVRFGLMTDVHKDIMHDADQRLTSFVKEMTAIQPDFTIHLGDFCQPIAKNREFLGIWNSFPGARYHVLGNHDMDGGFSRDSTVSFYGAKGKFYSFDRGDFHFVVLDANEVNPSPSRPAGYARYIGKEQQDWLRKDLGKSKHPTVVFSHQPLPTGIDNSKEILALLAEAGNANPAGKVISCFNGHDHADQVKKIGDIWFIQVNSMSYDWLGDAYVHKSYPDSIHKNYPAIQYTAPYKDPLWAVVTLSSDGTIKIQGRKSEWVGPSPMELKHPGKGIGLNFSTAIQDTVLSFQLAKHN
;
A
#
# COMPACT_ATOMS: atom_id res chain seq x y z
N GLU A 1 30.01 -34.73 -3.71
CA GLU A 1 29.46 -33.86 -2.65
C GLU A 1 30.54 -32.89 -2.20
N LEU A 2 30.26 -31.59 -2.18
CA LEU A 2 31.17 -30.57 -1.66
C LEU A 2 31.01 -30.55 -0.13
N ILE A 3 31.77 -31.41 0.55
CA ILE A 3 31.80 -31.48 2.02
C ILE A 3 32.72 -30.35 2.51
N GLY A 4 32.19 -29.13 2.57
CA GLY A 4 32.90 -27.96 3.08
C GLY A 4 31.95 -26.77 3.21
N THR A 5 32.04 -26.04 4.32
CA THR A 5 31.35 -24.76 4.46
C THR A 5 31.97 -23.78 3.46
N HIS A 6 31.19 -23.22 2.53
CA HIS A 6 31.66 -22.33 1.45
C HIS A 6 32.34 -21.02 1.92
N TRP A 7 32.57 -20.84 3.22
CA TRP A 7 32.97 -19.58 3.86
C TRP A 7 34.41 -19.20 3.51
N GLY A 8 35.35 -20.13 3.74
CA GLY A 8 36.76 -19.93 3.44
C GLY A 8 37.04 -19.74 1.95
N ASN A 9 36.10 -20.11 1.07
CA ASN A 9 36.24 -19.83 -0.36
C ASN A 9 36.25 -18.33 -0.64
N THR A 10 35.55 -17.52 0.16
CA THR A 10 35.54 -16.06 -0.03
C THR A 10 36.90 -15.41 0.32
N GLU A 11 37.75 -16.12 1.06
CA GLU A 11 39.04 -15.63 1.55
C GLU A 11 40.21 -15.89 0.57
N ILE A 12 39.95 -16.58 -0.55
CA ILE A 12 40.97 -17.05 -1.50
C ILE A 12 41.68 -15.93 -2.28
N LEU A 13 41.11 -14.72 -2.29
CA LEU A 13 41.73 -13.53 -2.91
C LEU A 13 42.14 -12.50 -1.84
N TRP A 14 41.35 -12.37 -0.78
CA TRP A 14 41.64 -11.49 0.34
C TRP A 14 41.10 -12.10 1.64
N PRO A 15 41.88 -12.15 2.74
CA PRO A 15 43.20 -11.54 2.90
C PRO A 15 44.36 -12.38 2.34
N THR A 16 44.10 -13.62 1.89
CA THR A 16 45.15 -14.54 1.45
C THR A 16 45.01 -14.82 -0.05
N PRO A 17 45.80 -14.16 -0.93
CA PRO A 17 45.69 -14.35 -2.37
C PRO A 17 46.31 -15.70 -2.79
N ILE A 18 45.51 -16.77 -2.72
CA ILE A 18 45.91 -18.13 -3.12
C ILE A 18 45.94 -18.27 -4.64
N PHE A 19 45.02 -17.60 -5.33
CA PHE A 19 44.95 -17.58 -6.79
C PHE A 19 45.31 -16.20 -7.35
N PRO A 20 45.92 -16.13 -8.55
CA PRO A 20 46.09 -14.85 -9.22
C PRO A 20 44.72 -14.27 -9.58
N LYS A 21 44.59 -12.94 -9.58
CA LYS A 21 43.33 -12.24 -9.93
C LYS A 21 42.79 -12.55 -11.34
N THR A 22 43.67 -13.02 -12.23
CA THR A 22 43.33 -13.46 -13.59
C THR A 22 42.78 -14.88 -13.65
N ASP A 23 42.78 -15.62 -12.54
CA ASP A 23 42.24 -16.96 -12.49
C ASP A 23 40.70 -16.92 -12.62
N PRO A 24 40.11 -17.62 -13.60
CA PRO A 24 38.67 -17.58 -13.83
C PRO A 24 37.85 -18.09 -12.63
N ARG A 25 38.44 -18.86 -11.71
CA ARG A 25 37.76 -19.33 -10.50
C ARG A 25 37.43 -18.18 -9.55
N VAL A 26 38.24 -17.13 -9.53
CA VAL A 26 38.05 -15.95 -8.67
C VAL A 26 36.80 -15.20 -9.11
N THR A 27 36.75 -14.77 -10.37
CA THR A 27 35.58 -14.07 -10.93
C THR A 27 34.32 -14.95 -10.87
N SER A 28 34.43 -16.23 -11.20
CA SER A 28 33.28 -17.15 -11.12
C SER A 28 32.72 -17.28 -9.70
N LEU A 29 33.57 -17.29 -8.68
CA LEU A 29 33.11 -17.33 -7.28
C LEU A 29 32.41 -16.02 -6.89
N VAL A 30 33.01 -14.87 -7.23
CA VAL A 30 32.40 -13.56 -6.94
C VAL A 30 31.03 -13.45 -7.60
N ASP A 31 30.92 -13.81 -8.88
CA ASP A 31 29.65 -13.75 -9.60
C ASP A 31 28.61 -14.74 -9.05
N PHE A 32 29.03 -15.97 -8.71
CA PHE A 32 28.14 -16.95 -8.07
C PHE A 32 27.59 -16.44 -6.73
N LEU A 33 28.43 -15.86 -5.88
CA LEU A 33 28.00 -15.33 -4.58
C LEU A 33 27.04 -14.15 -4.73
N ARG A 34 27.30 -13.27 -5.70
CA ARG A 34 26.49 -12.07 -5.94
C ARG A 34 25.15 -12.37 -6.59
N ASN A 35 25.09 -13.35 -7.48
CA ASN A 35 23.91 -13.56 -8.33
C ASN A 35 23.12 -14.82 -7.98
N ASP A 36 23.78 -15.89 -7.51
CA ASP A 36 23.17 -17.22 -7.46
C ASP A 36 23.07 -17.81 -6.04
N PHE A 37 24.09 -17.60 -5.21
CA PHE A 37 24.15 -18.19 -3.87
C PHE A 37 22.99 -17.71 -3.00
N VAL A 38 22.08 -18.62 -2.66
CA VAL A 38 20.84 -18.31 -1.90
C VAL A 38 20.02 -17.20 -2.59
N GLY A 39 20.04 -17.15 -3.92
CA GLY A 39 19.35 -16.12 -4.71
C GLY A 39 20.07 -14.78 -4.79
N GLY A 40 21.38 -14.76 -4.53
CA GLY A 40 22.26 -13.60 -4.67
C GLY A 40 22.29 -12.67 -3.45
N TYR A 41 22.93 -11.52 -3.61
CA TYR A 41 23.04 -10.52 -2.55
C TYR A 41 21.69 -9.89 -2.23
N ALA A 42 21.50 -9.54 -0.96
CA ALA A 42 20.38 -8.75 -0.48
C ALA A 42 20.92 -7.60 0.37
N GLU A 43 20.36 -6.40 0.22
CA GLU A 43 20.80 -5.21 0.97
C GLU A 43 22.32 -4.99 0.89
N GLY A 44 22.91 -5.23 -0.30
CA GLY A 44 24.34 -5.06 -0.57
C GLY A 44 25.27 -6.02 0.17
N THR A 45 24.76 -7.15 0.67
CA THR A 45 25.56 -8.16 1.36
C THR A 45 25.18 -9.58 0.96
N ILE A 46 26.12 -10.50 1.13
CA ILE A 46 25.92 -11.93 0.98
C ILE A 46 24.80 -12.44 1.89
N ARG A 47 23.98 -13.36 1.34
CA ARG A 47 22.95 -14.10 2.09
C ARG A 47 23.51 -15.36 2.72
N TRP A 48 22.92 -15.78 3.82
CA TRP A 48 23.31 -16.97 4.58
C TRP A 48 22.31 -18.10 4.38
N ASN A 49 22.77 -19.34 4.13
CA ASN A 49 21.88 -20.49 3.88
C ASN A 49 21.54 -21.31 5.14
N GLY A 50 22.12 -20.98 6.30
CA GLY A 50 21.80 -21.69 7.56
C GLY A 50 20.47 -21.28 8.18
N TYR A 51 19.89 -20.15 7.77
CA TYR A 51 18.59 -19.65 8.22
C TYR A 51 17.87 -18.91 7.08
N PRO A 52 16.52 -18.90 7.04
CA PRO A 52 15.78 -18.08 6.08
C PRO A 52 15.99 -16.59 6.35
N ASP A 53 16.02 -15.80 5.29
CA ASP A 53 16.07 -14.34 5.34
C ASP A 53 17.21 -13.75 6.19
N VAL A 54 18.39 -14.39 6.16
CA VAL A 54 19.59 -13.88 6.81
C VAL A 54 20.59 -13.33 5.80
N ILE A 55 21.14 -12.17 6.12
CA ILE A 55 22.32 -11.58 5.48
C ILE A 55 23.51 -11.58 6.44
N HIS A 56 24.72 -11.60 5.89
CA HIS A 56 25.96 -11.66 6.66
C HIS A 56 26.96 -10.56 6.23
N PRO A 57 26.78 -9.31 6.68
CA PRO A 57 27.58 -8.16 6.24
C PRO A 57 29.10 -8.34 6.37
N TYR A 58 29.55 -8.92 7.49
CA TYR A 58 30.96 -9.23 7.72
C TYR A 58 31.54 -10.20 6.69
N MET A 59 30.81 -11.25 6.31
CA MET A 59 31.26 -12.18 5.27
C MET A 59 31.25 -11.52 3.88
N GLY A 60 30.28 -10.64 3.62
CA GLY A 60 30.21 -9.89 2.36
C GLY A 60 31.49 -9.10 2.10
N ALA A 61 32.12 -8.57 3.15
CA ALA A 61 33.35 -7.78 3.05
C ALA A 61 34.50 -8.50 2.33
N TYR A 62 34.63 -9.83 2.45
CA TYR A 62 35.67 -10.58 1.74
C TYR A 62 35.46 -10.57 0.22
N THR A 63 34.22 -10.75 -0.22
CA THR A 63 33.85 -10.63 -1.63
C THR A 63 34.02 -9.19 -2.12
N THR A 64 33.63 -8.19 -1.32
CA THR A 64 33.85 -6.77 -1.62
C THR A 64 35.34 -6.45 -1.79
N MET A 65 36.21 -6.99 -0.92
CA MET A 65 37.65 -6.83 -1.04
C MET A 65 38.23 -7.56 -2.26
N ALA A 66 37.62 -8.68 -2.68
CA ALA A 66 37.97 -9.31 -3.93
C ALA A 66 37.62 -8.44 -5.16
N ASP A 67 36.43 -7.82 -5.16
CA ASP A 67 36.01 -6.84 -6.17
C ASP A 67 36.96 -5.63 -6.24
N LEU A 68 37.50 -5.18 -5.11
CA LEU A 68 38.53 -4.13 -5.09
C LEU A 68 39.78 -4.55 -5.89
N SER A 69 40.30 -5.76 -5.64
CA SER A 69 41.47 -6.29 -6.38
C SER A 69 41.19 -6.52 -7.87
N LEU A 70 39.94 -6.86 -8.22
CA LEU A 70 39.49 -7.03 -9.61
C LEU A 70 39.23 -5.69 -10.34
N GLY A 71 39.22 -4.56 -9.63
CA GLY A 71 38.97 -3.24 -10.20
C GLY A 71 37.48 -2.89 -10.35
N ASN A 72 36.59 -3.60 -9.65
CA ASN A 72 35.15 -3.35 -9.65
C ASN A 72 34.77 -2.24 -8.64
N ASP A 73 35.30 -1.03 -8.83
CA ASP A 73 35.25 0.06 -7.85
C ASP A 73 33.82 0.47 -7.44
N GLU A 74 32.88 0.53 -8.39
CA GLU A 74 31.50 0.93 -8.11
C GLU A 74 30.80 -0.07 -7.18
N ARG A 75 31.03 -1.38 -7.37
CA ARG A 75 30.51 -2.43 -6.49
C ARG A 75 31.05 -2.28 -5.06
N VAL A 76 32.33 -1.96 -4.94
CA VAL A 76 32.96 -1.72 -3.62
C VAL A 76 32.32 -0.55 -2.91
N VAL A 77 32.07 0.55 -3.64
CA VAL A 77 31.44 1.75 -3.08
C VAL A 77 29.99 1.50 -2.68
N GLU A 78 29.24 0.74 -3.48
CA GLU A 78 27.88 0.30 -3.15
C GLU A 78 27.86 -0.51 -1.84
N ASP A 79 28.62 -1.61 -1.81
CA ASP A 79 28.70 -2.51 -0.66
C ASP A 79 29.17 -1.78 0.60
N PHE A 80 30.11 -0.82 0.48
CA PHE A 80 30.58 0.00 1.61
C PHE A 80 29.43 0.75 2.30
N TYR A 81 28.53 1.37 1.54
CA TYR A 81 27.40 2.09 2.15
C TYR A 81 26.30 1.16 2.66
N TRP A 82 26.06 0.03 1.99
CA TRP A 82 25.15 -1.00 2.48
C TRP A 82 25.63 -1.64 3.79
N TYR A 83 26.92 -1.94 3.90
CA TYR A 83 27.48 -2.44 5.15
C TYR A 83 27.31 -1.40 6.28
N LEU A 84 27.50 -0.11 5.99
CA LEU A 84 27.25 0.95 6.98
C LEU A 84 25.79 1.01 7.46
N LEU A 85 24.81 0.74 6.59
CA LEU A 85 23.38 0.70 6.94
C LEU A 85 23.10 -0.30 8.06
N HIS A 86 23.86 -1.40 8.08
CA HIS A 86 23.73 -2.47 9.04
C HIS A 86 24.50 -2.25 10.34
N SER A 87 25.11 -1.08 10.52
CA SER A 87 25.73 -0.69 11.78
C SER A 87 24.74 -0.04 12.73
N THR A 88 25.02 -0.11 14.03
CA THR A 88 24.36 0.72 15.03
C THR A 88 24.83 2.17 14.94
N ALA A 89 24.13 3.10 15.60
CA ALA A 89 24.55 4.50 15.69
C ALA A 89 25.94 4.71 16.33
N ALA A 90 26.44 3.72 17.09
CA ALA A 90 27.79 3.71 17.66
C ALA A 90 28.82 2.98 16.79
N HIS A 91 28.47 2.62 15.55
CA HIS A 91 29.28 1.82 14.63
C HIS A 91 29.71 0.46 15.18
N ALA A 92 28.89 -0.13 16.06
CA ALA A 92 28.93 -1.57 16.32
C ALA A 92 28.16 -2.31 15.22
N PHE A 93 28.67 -3.47 14.81
CA PHE A 93 28.09 -4.28 13.75
C PHE A 93 27.58 -5.62 14.31
N PRO A 94 26.55 -6.22 13.70
CA PRO A 94 26.16 -7.62 13.96
C PRO A 94 27.03 -8.60 13.16
N GLU A 95 27.03 -9.86 13.58
CA GLU A 95 27.60 -10.95 12.77
C GLU A 95 26.69 -11.24 11.57
N GLY A 96 25.43 -11.61 11.83
CA GLY A 96 24.38 -11.82 10.84
C GLY A 96 23.08 -11.12 11.23
N ILE A 97 22.23 -10.85 10.24
CA ILE A 97 20.98 -10.07 10.40
C ILE A 97 19.83 -10.81 9.72
N PHE A 98 18.73 -10.99 10.44
CA PHE A 98 17.45 -11.32 9.84
C PHE A 98 16.86 -10.06 9.22
N TYR A 99 17.14 -9.80 7.93
CA TYR A 99 16.90 -8.49 7.31
C TYR A 99 15.41 -8.13 7.20
N ARG A 100 14.51 -9.12 7.15
CA ARG A 100 13.05 -8.89 7.19
C ARG A 100 12.54 -8.43 8.55
N SER A 101 13.07 -8.99 9.64
CA SER A 101 12.65 -8.61 11.01
C SER A 101 13.54 -7.54 11.63
N GLN A 102 14.63 -7.17 10.94
CA GLN A 102 15.61 -6.18 11.38
C GLN A 102 16.26 -6.55 12.72
N THR A 103 16.51 -7.84 12.95
CA THR A 103 17.12 -8.34 14.18
C THR A 103 18.47 -8.97 13.93
N ALA A 104 19.44 -8.70 14.80
CA ALA A 104 20.73 -9.39 14.77
C ALA A 104 20.56 -10.83 15.27
N TRP A 105 21.27 -11.79 14.66
CA TRP A 105 21.26 -13.15 15.17
C TRP A 105 21.96 -13.21 16.53
N GLY A 106 21.57 -14.16 17.38
CA GLY A 106 22.35 -14.60 18.54
C GLY A 106 22.85 -13.53 19.52
N HIS A 107 22.24 -12.34 19.57
CA HIS A 107 22.72 -11.20 20.35
C HIS A 107 24.18 -10.80 20.05
N THR A 108 24.64 -10.93 18.80
CA THR A 108 26.07 -10.77 18.43
C THR A 108 26.54 -9.33 18.26
N ILE A 109 25.83 -8.34 18.84
CA ILE A 109 26.27 -6.94 18.83
C ILE A 109 26.90 -6.62 20.20
N PRO A 110 28.17 -6.14 20.26
CA PRO A 110 29.04 -5.77 19.14
C PRO A 110 29.84 -6.96 18.57
N HIS A 111 29.83 -7.11 17.25
CA HIS A 111 30.73 -8.00 16.52
C HIS A 111 31.99 -7.23 16.07
N VAL A 112 33.05 -7.32 16.86
CA VAL A 112 34.28 -6.52 16.68
C VAL A 112 34.94 -6.77 15.32
N THR A 113 35.00 -8.02 14.87
CA THR A 113 35.60 -8.36 13.56
C THR A 113 34.85 -7.67 12.41
N GLY A 114 33.53 -7.50 12.52
CA GLY A 114 32.75 -6.76 11.53
C GLY A 114 33.12 -5.27 11.49
N ALA A 115 33.26 -4.65 12.66
CA ALA A 115 33.73 -3.27 12.77
C ALA A 115 35.16 -3.09 12.20
N CYS A 116 36.06 -4.04 12.47
CA CYS A 116 37.40 -4.05 11.91
C CYS A 116 37.39 -4.19 10.39
N ASN A 117 36.60 -5.11 9.82
CA ASN A 117 36.49 -5.28 8.37
C ASN A 117 36.01 -4.00 7.69
N TYR A 118 35.02 -3.31 8.26
CA TYR A 118 34.55 -2.03 7.73
C TYR A 118 35.65 -0.96 7.71
N ALA A 119 36.42 -0.83 8.81
CA ALA A 119 37.53 0.12 8.90
C ALA A 119 38.69 -0.23 7.94
N ILE A 120 39.02 -1.53 7.82
CA ILE A 120 40.05 -2.05 6.92
C ILE A 120 39.64 -1.82 5.46
N MET A 121 38.38 -2.06 5.12
CA MET A 121 37.83 -1.80 3.79
C MET A 121 37.95 -0.31 3.43
N LEU A 122 37.55 0.61 4.31
CA LEU A 122 37.75 2.05 4.09
C LEU A 122 39.22 2.39 3.84
N ARG A 123 40.11 1.80 4.64
CA ARG A 123 41.55 1.98 4.45
C ARG A 123 41.99 1.52 3.06
N HIS A 124 41.58 0.34 2.62
CA HIS A 124 41.97 -0.20 1.30
C HIS A 124 41.30 0.52 0.12
N MET A 125 40.10 1.07 0.30
CA MET A 125 39.48 1.95 -0.70
C MET A 125 40.34 3.21 -0.95
N LEU A 126 40.95 3.74 0.12
CA LEU A 126 41.80 4.94 0.09
C LEU A 126 43.24 4.66 -0.34
N VAL A 127 43.86 3.62 0.21
CA VAL A 127 45.25 3.21 -0.04
C VAL A 127 45.34 1.69 0.02
N HIS A 128 45.86 1.04 -1.01
CA HIS A 128 45.94 -0.42 -1.11
C HIS A 128 47.30 -0.86 -1.66
N GLU A 129 48.01 -1.69 -0.91
CA GLU A 129 49.23 -2.35 -1.39
C GLU A 129 48.87 -3.67 -2.08
N GLU A 130 49.42 -3.84 -3.27
CA GLU A 130 49.23 -5.04 -4.09
C GLU A 130 50.62 -5.48 -4.59
N GLY A 131 51.23 -6.46 -3.93
CA GLY A 131 52.61 -6.86 -4.21
C GLY A 131 53.62 -5.74 -3.93
N ASP A 132 54.32 -5.29 -4.97
CA ASP A 132 55.29 -4.19 -4.93
C ASP A 132 54.68 -2.83 -5.35
N GLU A 133 53.35 -2.76 -5.48
CA GLU A 133 52.64 -1.55 -5.95
C GLU A 133 51.82 -0.89 -4.83
N LEU A 134 51.72 0.43 -4.90
CA LEU A 134 50.91 1.25 -4.02
C LEU A 134 49.78 1.92 -4.81
N HIS A 135 48.54 1.51 -4.57
CA HIS A 135 47.35 2.08 -5.20
C HIS A 135 46.71 3.13 -4.28
N LEU A 136 46.40 4.30 -4.84
CA LEU A 136 45.75 5.41 -4.16
C LEU A 136 44.35 5.61 -4.76
N LEU A 137 43.36 5.77 -3.88
CA LEU A 137 41.95 6.01 -4.20
C LEU A 137 41.29 4.93 -5.09
N LYS A 138 41.73 3.68 -4.96
CA LYS A 138 41.33 2.55 -5.82
C LYS A 138 39.82 2.38 -5.93
N ALA A 139 39.05 2.68 -4.87
CA ALA A 139 37.59 2.67 -4.92
C ALA A 139 36.95 3.72 -3.97
N VAL A 140 37.12 5.01 -4.26
CA VAL A 140 36.40 6.07 -3.53
C VAL A 140 35.10 6.46 -4.21
N PRO A 141 34.06 6.88 -3.45
CA PRO A 141 32.85 7.45 -4.04
C PRO A 141 33.18 8.71 -4.85
N ASP A 142 32.67 8.82 -6.07
CA ASP A 142 32.94 9.98 -6.95
C ASP A 142 32.55 11.31 -6.30
N GLY A 143 31.49 11.29 -5.48
CA GLY A 143 31.02 12.44 -4.72
C GLY A 143 32.04 12.99 -3.70
N TRP A 144 33.03 12.20 -3.27
CA TRP A 144 34.10 12.67 -2.39
C TRP A 144 35.17 13.48 -3.13
N LEU A 145 35.23 13.33 -4.46
CA LEU A 145 36.13 14.08 -5.33
C LEU A 145 35.50 15.35 -5.89
N ALA A 146 34.23 15.64 -5.57
CA ALA A 146 33.48 16.78 -6.09
C ALA A 146 34.08 18.15 -5.68
N GLU A 147 33.71 19.20 -6.40
CA GLU A 147 34.17 20.57 -6.11
C GLU A 147 33.93 20.95 -4.64
N GLY A 148 34.97 21.48 -3.99
CA GLY A 148 34.95 21.88 -2.58
C GLY A 148 35.04 20.72 -1.57
N LYS A 149 35.17 19.48 -2.04
CA LYS A 149 35.43 18.31 -1.17
C LYS A 149 36.93 18.04 -1.02
N GLN A 150 37.28 17.41 0.09
CA GLN A 150 38.66 17.10 0.42
C GLN A 150 38.75 15.71 1.06
N ILE A 151 39.74 14.93 0.61
CA ILE A 151 40.22 13.72 1.28
C ILE A 151 41.59 14.07 1.86
N ARG A 152 41.82 13.73 3.13
CA ARG A 152 43.09 13.95 3.82
C ARG A 152 43.49 12.67 4.55
N ILE A 153 44.69 12.21 4.26
CA ILE A 153 45.35 11.04 4.83
C ILE A 153 46.66 11.52 5.42
N GLU A 154 46.88 11.31 6.72
CA GLU A 154 48.06 11.82 7.43
C GLU A 154 48.82 10.67 8.09
N ARG A 155 50.11 10.54 7.77
CA ARG A 155 51.02 9.52 8.34
C ARG A 155 50.42 8.10 8.30
N LEU A 156 49.75 7.74 7.21
CA LEU A 156 49.18 6.41 7.06
C LEU A 156 50.31 5.40 6.84
N PRO A 157 50.39 4.35 7.67
CA PRO A 157 51.39 3.30 7.47
C PRO A 157 51.05 2.46 6.24
N THR A 158 52.09 2.15 5.46
CA THR A 158 52.06 1.22 4.34
C THR A 158 53.21 0.22 4.44
N TRP A 159 53.23 -0.81 3.59
CA TRP A 159 54.40 -1.70 3.47
C TRP A 159 55.69 -0.96 3.10
N PHE A 160 55.57 0.21 2.49
CA PHE A 160 56.68 0.99 1.97
C PHE A 160 57.12 2.13 2.92
N GLY A 161 56.48 2.26 4.09
CA GLY A 161 56.69 3.38 5.02
C GLY A 161 55.44 4.25 5.17
N ASN A 162 55.56 5.36 5.89
CA ASN A 162 54.44 6.27 6.11
C ASN A 162 54.24 7.17 4.89
N MET A 163 52.98 7.45 4.58
CA MET A 163 52.62 8.41 3.54
C MET A 163 51.57 9.43 4.02
N THR A 164 51.55 10.59 3.37
CA THR A 164 50.54 11.63 3.55
C THR A 164 49.99 12.03 2.20
N MET A 165 48.68 12.18 2.09
CA MET A 165 48.01 12.61 0.86
C MET A 165 46.86 13.56 1.17
N VAL A 166 46.76 14.62 0.38
CA VAL A 166 45.61 15.53 0.39
C VAL A 166 45.09 15.64 -1.04
N VAL A 167 43.82 15.29 -1.22
CA VAL A 167 43.11 15.41 -2.50
C VAL A 167 42.02 16.45 -2.34
N LYS A 168 41.98 17.44 -3.22
CA LYS A 168 40.96 18.50 -3.24
C LYS A 168 40.23 18.47 -4.57
N GLY A 169 38.91 18.40 -4.53
CA GLY A 169 38.09 18.58 -5.71
C GLY A 169 37.97 20.06 -6.07
N THR A 170 38.31 20.41 -7.31
CA THR A 170 38.12 21.75 -7.89
C THR A 170 37.07 21.70 -8.99
N LYS A 171 36.86 22.83 -9.67
CA LYS A 171 35.98 22.88 -10.84
C LYS A 171 36.61 22.17 -12.05
N GLU A 172 37.93 22.25 -12.17
CA GLU A 172 38.73 21.72 -13.30
C GLU A 172 39.07 20.23 -13.14
N GLY A 173 38.97 19.67 -11.93
CA GLY A 173 39.31 18.28 -11.66
C GLY A 173 39.66 18.05 -10.19
N VAL A 174 40.77 17.36 -9.94
CA VAL A 174 41.33 17.17 -8.60
C VAL A 174 42.77 17.67 -8.49
N GLU A 175 43.07 18.35 -7.39
CA GLU A 175 44.43 18.66 -6.98
C GLU A 175 44.91 17.65 -5.95
N VAL A 176 46.12 17.13 -6.12
CA VAL A 176 46.69 16.14 -5.19
C VAL A 176 48.04 16.63 -4.68
N LYS A 177 48.21 16.61 -3.36
CA LYS A 177 49.50 16.71 -2.69
C LYS A 177 49.81 15.35 -2.09
N PHE A 178 51.00 14.82 -2.34
CA PHE A 178 51.40 13.48 -1.94
C PHE A 178 52.84 13.50 -1.46
N GLU A 179 53.09 12.88 -0.30
CA GLU A 179 54.39 12.74 0.32
C GLU A 179 54.58 11.30 0.82
N GLY A 180 55.76 10.73 0.58
CA GLY A 180 56.10 9.35 0.91
C GLY A 180 55.87 8.36 -0.26
N PRO A 181 55.85 7.05 0.00
CA PRO A 181 56.18 6.45 1.29
C PRO A 181 57.67 6.66 1.67
N ASP A 182 57.98 6.75 2.97
CA ASP A 182 59.26 7.29 3.49
C ASP A 182 60.35 6.26 3.82
N ARG A 183 60.11 4.96 3.61
CA ARG A 183 61.06 3.87 3.95
C ARG A 183 61.61 3.14 2.72
N GLU A 184 60.73 2.53 1.94
CA GLU A 184 61.05 1.79 0.72
C GLU A 184 60.27 2.38 -0.45
N LYS A 185 60.83 2.29 -1.67
CA LYS A 185 60.13 2.77 -2.86
C LYS A 185 59.34 1.62 -3.48
N PRO A 186 58.00 1.73 -3.62
CA PRO A 186 57.23 0.77 -4.40
C PRO A 186 57.67 0.82 -5.87
N ALA A 187 57.47 -0.27 -6.59
CA ALA A 187 57.76 -0.34 -8.02
C ALA A 187 56.89 0.64 -8.82
N ARG A 188 55.62 0.79 -8.42
CA ARG A 188 54.68 1.76 -8.98
C ARG A 188 53.80 2.36 -7.90
N ILE A 189 53.50 3.65 -8.03
CA ILE A 189 52.44 4.34 -7.28
C ILE A 189 51.36 4.71 -8.30
N ILE A 190 50.12 4.28 -8.08
CA ILE A 190 49.03 4.41 -9.04
C ILE A 190 47.87 5.14 -8.38
N LEU A 191 47.52 6.32 -8.87
CA LEU A 191 46.37 7.12 -8.46
C LEU A 191 45.18 6.83 -9.38
N HIS A 192 44.08 6.37 -8.80
CA HIS A 192 42.84 6.04 -9.51
C HIS A 192 41.89 7.23 -9.46
N LEU A 193 41.42 7.70 -10.63
CA LEU A 193 40.47 8.81 -10.75
C LEU A 193 39.40 8.52 -11.80
N PRO A 194 38.14 8.98 -11.62
CA PRO A 194 37.18 8.92 -12.71
C PRO A 194 37.58 9.90 -13.81
N ASP A 195 37.33 9.53 -15.07
CA ASP A 195 37.75 10.31 -16.24
C ASP A 195 37.14 11.73 -16.32
N ASN A 196 36.07 12.00 -15.57
CA ASN A 196 35.42 13.29 -15.43
C ASN A 196 35.97 14.14 -14.26
N ARG A 197 36.90 13.61 -13.45
CA ARG A 197 37.60 14.31 -12.36
C ARG A 197 39.12 14.09 -12.46
N LYS A 198 39.69 14.51 -13.60
CA LYS A 198 41.12 14.33 -13.90
C LYS A 198 42.02 15.11 -12.95
N LEU A 199 43.27 14.67 -12.83
CA LEU A 199 44.30 15.38 -12.10
C LEU A 199 44.63 16.73 -12.78
N VAL A 200 44.61 17.83 -12.00
CA VAL A 200 44.81 19.20 -12.50
C VAL A 200 46.28 19.47 -12.86
N SER A 201 47.23 18.86 -12.15
CA SER A 201 48.66 19.05 -12.39
C SER A 201 49.42 17.73 -12.21
N PRO A 202 50.41 17.42 -13.06
CA PRO A 202 51.17 16.18 -12.95
C PRO A 202 51.75 15.96 -11.55
N LEU A 203 51.70 14.73 -11.07
CA LEU A 203 52.25 14.33 -9.78
C LEU A 203 53.51 13.48 -10.02
N PRO A 204 54.73 14.02 -9.80
CA PRO A 204 55.96 13.32 -10.12
C PRO A 204 56.07 11.95 -9.43
N GLY A 205 56.40 10.91 -10.20
CA GLY A 205 56.54 9.54 -9.67
C GLY A 205 55.23 8.80 -9.41
N VAL A 206 54.07 9.39 -9.72
CA VAL A 206 52.74 8.76 -9.56
C VAL A 206 52.08 8.61 -10.92
N LEU A 207 51.71 7.37 -11.25
CA LEU A 207 50.92 7.04 -12.44
C LEU A 207 49.45 7.38 -12.17
N VAL A 208 48.73 7.86 -13.18
CA VAL A 208 47.28 8.12 -13.08
C VAL A 208 46.55 7.11 -13.94
N GLU A 209 45.69 6.31 -13.33
CA GLU A 209 44.79 5.39 -14.00
C GLU A 209 43.38 5.98 -13.99
N LEU A 210 42.79 6.14 -15.18
CA LEU A 210 41.45 6.67 -15.33
C LEU A 210 40.45 5.52 -15.38
N ARG A 211 39.41 5.63 -14.55
CA ARG A 211 38.24 4.73 -14.58
C ARG A 211 37.00 5.45 -15.07
N LYS A 212 35.96 4.69 -15.39
CA LYS A 212 34.65 5.27 -15.69
C LYS A 212 34.07 5.91 -14.42
N PRO A 213 33.31 7.01 -14.55
CA PRO A 213 32.53 7.54 -13.43
C PRO A 213 31.49 6.51 -12.98
N GLN A 214 31.22 6.50 -11.67
CA GLN A 214 30.19 5.66 -11.08
C GLN A 214 28.82 6.04 -11.66
N SER A 215 28.05 5.03 -12.08
CA SER A 215 26.71 5.22 -12.64
C SER A 215 25.73 5.80 -11.60
N VAL A 216 25.97 5.54 -10.33
CA VAL A 216 25.20 6.06 -9.20
C VAL A 216 26.06 6.97 -8.32
N LYS A 217 25.49 8.11 -7.92
CA LYS A 217 26.09 8.97 -6.87
C LYS A 217 25.87 8.35 -5.49
N TRP A 218 26.68 7.36 -5.16
CA TRP A 218 26.59 6.63 -3.91
C TRP A 218 26.85 7.52 -2.69
N SER A 219 25.99 7.39 -1.68
CA SER A 219 26.11 8.04 -0.38
C SER A 219 25.30 7.24 0.64
N PHE A 220 25.59 7.43 1.94
CA PHE A 220 24.80 6.78 2.98
C PHE A 220 23.31 7.17 2.91
N LYS A 221 23.02 8.44 2.64
CA LYS A 221 21.66 8.95 2.41
C LYS A 221 20.95 8.19 1.28
N LYS A 222 21.64 7.95 0.16
CA LYS A 222 21.09 7.23 -1.00
C LYS A 222 20.70 5.80 -0.65
N VAL A 223 21.54 5.09 0.11
CA VAL A 223 21.26 3.73 0.57
C VAL A 223 20.08 3.72 1.55
N VAL A 224 20.00 4.68 2.49
CA VAL A 224 18.84 4.80 3.39
C VAL A 224 17.53 5.03 2.62
N GLU A 225 17.53 5.90 1.61
CA GLU A 225 16.36 6.14 0.75
C GLU A 225 15.95 4.87 -0.01
N GLN A 226 16.91 4.12 -0.55
CA GLN A 226 16.65 2.84 -1.21
C GLN A 226 16.10 1.80 -0.25
N TYR A 227 16.70 1.67 0.94
CA TYR A 227 16.25 0.75 1.98
C TYR A 227 14.82 1.05 2.42
N GLN A 228 14.48 2.33 2.65
CA GLN A 228 13.12 2.74 3.00
C GLN A 228 12.10 2.44 1.90
N ALA A 229 12.48 2.60 0.63
CA ALA A 229 11.63 2.25 -0.49
C ALA A 229 11.40 0.74 -0.64
N MET A 230 12.31 -0.10 -0.12
CA MET A 230 12.19 -1.56 -0.10
C MET A 230 11.29 -2.09 1.02
N GLN A 231 11.01 -1.29 2.07
CA GLN A 231 10.16 -1.73 3.18
C GLN A 231 8.68 -1.80 2.75
N GLU A 232 8.02 -2.92 3.01
CA GLU A 232 6.57 -3.05 2.82
C GLU A 232 5.83 -2.04 3.70
N LYS A 233 4.92 -1.26 3.12
CA LYS A 233 4.09 -0.32 3.90
C LYS A 233 3.22 -1.13 4.88
N PRO A 234 3.09 -0.70 6.15
CA PRO A 234 2.17 -1.33 7.08
C PRO A 234 0.76 -1.41 6.50
N VAL A 235 0.12 -2.57 6.63
CA VAL A 235 -1.28 -2.73 6.21
C VAL A 235 -2.18 -1.94 7.16
N THR A 236 -2.91 -0.97 6.63
CA THR A 236 -3.92 -0.19 7.34
C THR A 236 -5.32 -0.68 6.99
N THR A 237 -6.29 -0.42 7.86
CA THR A 237 -7.69 -0.80 7.61
C THR A 237 -8.65 0.34 7.92
N VAL A 238 -9.79 0.33 7.24
CA VAL A 238 -10.96 1.16 7.56
C VAL A 238 -12.17 0.25 7.69
N ARG A 239 -12.87 0.33 8.82
CA ARG A 239 -14.02 -0.51 9.14
C ARG A 239 -15.28 0.34 9.30
N PHE A 240 -16.37 -0.02 8.65
CA PHE A 240 -17.63 0.69 8.75
C PHE A 240 -18.84 -0.22 8.94
N GLY A 241 -19.82 0.26 9.70
CA GLY A 241 -21.13 -0.37 9.86
C GLY A 241 -22.07 0.04 8.74
N LEU A 242 -22.72 -0.92 8.10
CA LEU A 242 -23.49 -0.73 6.88
C LEU A 242 -24.89 -1.36 6.99
N MET A 243 -25.92 -0.59 6.69
CA MET A 243 -27.29 -1.09 6.54
C MET A 243 -28.05 -0.34 5.44
N THR A 244 -29.23 -0.84 5.06
CA THR A 244 -30.09 -0.19 4.06
C THR A 244 -31.54 -0.60 4.28
N ASP A 245 -32.48 0.17 3.75
CA ASP A 245 -33.87 -0.26 3.59
C ASP A 245 -34.51 -0.74 4.92
N VAL A 246 -34.34 0.05 5.98
CA VAL A 246 -35.07 -0.22 7.24
C VAL A 246 -36.56 0.10 7.10
N HIS A 247 -36.93 1.02 6.20
CA HIS A 247 -38.30 1.39 5.88
C HIS A 247 -39.17 1.66 7.11
N LYS A 248 -38.78 2.66 7.92
CA LYS A 248 -39.47 3.01 9.19
C LYS A 248 -40.99 3.17 9.05
N ASP A 249 -41.43 3.69 7.90
CA ASP A 249 -42.85 3.98 7.66
C ASP A 249 -43.67 2.75 7.20
N ILE A 250 -43.02 1.60 6.95
CA ILE A 250 -43.65 0.33 6.60
C ILE A 250 -43.45 -0.71 7.71
N MET A 251 -42.23 -0.81 8.25
CA MET A 251 -41.84 -1.87 9.17
C MET A 251 -42.22 -1.54 10.62
N HIS A 252 -43.06 -2.38 11.22
CA HIS A 252 -43.67 -2.14 12.53
C HIS A 252 -42.68 -1.99 13.71
N ASP A 253 -41.51 -2.63 13.62
CA ASP A 253 -40.49 -2.79 14.65
C ASP A 253 -39.18 -2.09 14.26
N ALA A 254 -39.22 -1.18 13.28
CA ALA A 254 -38.04 -0.46 12.77
C ALA A 254 -37.18 0.17 13.87
N ASP A 255 -37.78 0.73 14.93
CA ASP A 255 -37.04 1.36 16.04
C ASP A 255 -36.18 0.33 16.77
N GLN A 256 -36.70 -0.88 16.97
CA GLN A 256 -36.00 -1.99 17.63
C GLN A 256 -34.88 -2.52 16.74
N ARG A 257 -35.12 -2.61 15.42
CA ARG A 257 -34.11 -2.97 14.42
C ARG A 257 -32.94 -1.99 14.42
N LEU A 258 -33.23 -0.70 14.33
CA LEU A 258 -32.22 0.35 14.35
C LEU A 258 -31.48 0.42 15.69
N THR A 259 -32.18 0.25 16.81
CA THR A 259 -31.55 0.18 18.14
C THR A 259 -30.55 -0.97 18.22
N SER A 260 -30.90 -2.12 17.66
CA SER A 260 -30.02 -3.29 17.64
C SER A 260 -28.75 -3.04 16.81
N PHE A 261 -28.91 -2.41 15.64
CA PHE A 261 -27.77 -1.98 14.83
C PHE A 261 -26.86 -1.01 15.59
N VAL A 262 -27.43 0.06 16.16
CA VAL A 262 -26.65 1.09 16.87
C VAL A 262 -25.95 0.52 18.10
N LYS A 263 -26.60 -0.37 18.85
CA LYS A 263 -26.01 -1.08 19.99
C LYS A 263 -24.79 -1.89 19.56
N GLU A 264 -24.92 -2.66 18.48
CA GLU A 264 -23.80 -3.46 17.98
C GLU A 264 -22.66 -2.59 17.44
N MET A 265 -22.97 -1.55 16.65
CA MET A 265 -21.93 -0.65 16.13
C MET A 265 -21.22 0.11 17.26
N THR A 266 -21.92 0.46 18.33
CA THR A 266 -21.31 1.07 19.52
C THR A 266 -20.34 0.11 20.20
N ALA A 267 -20.63 -1.19 20.25
CA ALA A 267 -19.73 -2.20 20.79
C ALA A 267 -18.54 -2.49 19.87
N ILE A 268 -18.77 -2.53 18.55
CA ILE A 268 -17.73 -2.80 17.55
C ILE A 268 -16.77 -1.62 17.39
N GLN A 269 -17.27 -0.39 17.56
CA GLN A 269 -16.52 0.85 17.31
C GLN A 269 -15.89 0.86 15.90
N PRO A 270 -16.71 0.85 14.82
CA PRO A 270 -16.20 1.10 13.49
C PRO A 270 -15.76 2.57 13.33
N ASP A 271 -14.96 2.86 12.31
CA ASP A 271 -14.54 4.22 11.96
C ASP A 271 -15.73 5.13 11.63
N PHE A 272 -16.80 4.55 11.08
CA PHE A 272 -18.09 5.22 10.85
C PHE A 272 -19.24 4.23 10.64
N THR A 273 -20.47 4.74 10.62
CA THR A 273 -21.65 4.02 10.14
C THR A 273 -22.29 4.75 8.96
N ILE A 274 -22.94 4.00 8.08
CA ILE A 274 -23.67 4.53 6.94
C ILE A 274 -24.92 3.70 6.65
N HIS A 275 -26.01 4.36 6.27
CA HIS A 275 -27.18 3.70 5.67
C HIS A 275 -27.29 4.03 4.18
N LEU A 276 -27.69 3.07 3.35
CA LEU A 276 -27.76 3.22 1.89
C LEU A 276 -29.14 3.66 1.37
N GLY A 277 -29.89 4.44 2.16
CA GLY A 277 -31.20 4.97 1.79
C GLY A 277 -32.39 4.12 2.23
N ASP A 278 -33.58 4.64 1.92
CA ASP A 278 -34.89 4.11 2.33
C ASP A 278 -34.97 3.89 3.85
N PHE A 279 -34.65 4.98 4.54
CA PHE A 279 -34.50 5.05 5.97
C PHE A 279 -35.82 5.45 6.65
N CYS A 280 -36.26 6.68 6.45
CA CYS A 280 -37.54 7.18 6.99
C CYS A 280 -37.99 8.49 6.34
N GLN A 281 -39.29 8.72 6.24
CA GLN A 281 -39.82 9.99 5.75
C GLN A 281 -39.52 11.14 6.74
N PRO A 282 -39.28 12.38 6.27
CA PRO A 282 -38.94 13.54 7.11
C PRO A 282 -40.15 14.17 7.82
N ILE A 283 -40.93 13.35 8.51
CA ILE A 283 -42.12 13.74 9.28
C ILE A 283 -41.84 13.75 10.79
N ALA A 284 -42.58 14.58 11.53
CA ALA A 284 -42.35 14.80 12.95
C ALA A 284 -42.32 13.50 13.79
N LYS A 285 -43.17 12.51 13.45
CA LYS A 285 -43.22 11.21 14.14
C LYS A 285 -41.91 10.41 14.03
N ASN A 286 -41.08 10.65 13.01
CA ASN A 286 -39.83 9.92 12.78
C ASN A 286 -38.62 10.58 13.48
N ARG A 287 -38.82 11.66 14.26
CA ARG A 287 -37.74 12.33 15.00
C ARG A 287 -37.10 11.44 16.05
N GLU A 288 -37.90 10.65 16.77
CA GLU A 288 -37.39 9.71 17.77
C GLU A 288 -36.56 8.60 17.12
N PHE A 289 -37.03 8.07 15.98
CA PHE A 289 -36.28 7.10 15.19
C PHE A 289 -34.92 7.64 14.71
N LEU A 290 -34.89 8.86 14.18
CA LEU A 290 -33.63 9.53 13.83
C LEU A 290 -32.74 9.75 15.07
N GLY A 291 -33.35 9.99 16.24
CA GLY A 291 -32.65 10.05 17.52
C GLY A 291 -31.88 8.77 17.87
N ILE A 292 -32.43 7.60 17.54
CA ILE A 292 -31.74 6.30 17.72
C ILE A 292 -30.47 6.27 16.86
N TRP A 293 -30.56 6.61 15.57
CA TRP A 293 -29.38 6.70 14.69
C TRP A 293 -28.33 7.67 15.25
N ASN A 294 -28.78 8.84 15.70
CA ASN A 294 -27.92 9.88 16.25
C ASN A 294 -27.28 9.53 17.59
N SER A 295 -27.73 8.47 18.27
CA SER A 295 -27.15 8.01 19.53
C SER A 295 -25.83 7.24 19.36
N PHE A 296 -25.49 6.78 18.15
CA PHE A 296 -24.16 6.21 17.88
C PHE A 296 -23.07 7.27 18.06
N PRO A 297 -22.03 7.08 18.89
CA PRO A 297 -21.08 8.15 19.23
C PRO A 297 -20.10 8.52 18.10
N GLY A 298 -19.96 7.68 17.07
CA GLY A 298 -19.01 7.88 15.96
C GLY A 298 -19.56 8.68 14.78
N ALA A 299 -18.77 8.74 13.69
CA ALA A 299 -19.19 9.38 12.46
C ALA A 299 -20.35 8.61 11.80
N ARG A 300 -21.33 9.35 11.27
CA ARG A 300 -22.55 8.82 10.66
C ARG A 300 -22.77 9.45 9.30
N TYR A 301 -23.11 8.65 8.31
CA TYR A 301 -23.37 9.10 6.95
C TYR A 301 -24.72 8.61 6.45
N HIS A 302 -25.30 9.39 5.55
CA HIS A 302 -26.63 9.20 5.02
C HIS A 302 -26.56 9.17 3.49
N VAL A 303 -27.14 8.15 2.89
CA VAL A 303 -27.48 8.09 1.46
C VAL A 303 -29.00 8.28 1.34
N LEU A 304 -29.47 9.05 0.36
CA LEU A 304 -30.91 9.22 0.13
C LEU A 304 -31.44 8.05 -0.70
N GLY A 305 -32.51 7.42 -0.24
CA GLY A 305 -33.30 6.48 -1.03
C GLY A 305 -34.58 7.10 -1.58
N ASN A 306 -35.21 6.41 -2.52
CA ASN A 306 -36.37 6.97 -3.21
C ASN A 306 -37.59 7.12 -2.31
N HIS A 307 -37.74 6.26 -1.30
CA HIS A 307 -38.84 6.34 -0.33
C HIS A 307 -38.63 7.41 0.75
N ASP A 308 -37.41 7.96 0.89
CA ASP A 308 -37.14 9.04 1.85
C ASP A 308 -37.81 10.37 1.45
N MET A 309 -38.31 10.46 0.21
CA MET A 309 -39.07 11.61 -0.31
C MET A 309 -40.59 11.36 -0.40
N ASP A 310 -41.07 10.18 0.00
CA ASP A 310 -42.50 9.84 -0.03
C ASP A 310 -43.33 10.84 0.78
N GLY A 311 -44.55 11.15 0.32
CA GLY A 311 -45.38 12.20 0.92
C GLY A 311 -45.10 13.60 0.37
N GLY A 312 -44.27 13.71 -0.68
CA GLY A 312 -44.03 14.95 -1.42
C GLY A 312 -42.88 15.80 -0.87
N PHE A 313 -41.97 15.19 -0.10
CA PHE A 313 -40.81 15.91 0.44
C PHE A 313 -39.74 16.13 -0.62
N SER A 314 -39.05 17.27 -0.51
CA SER A 314 -37.89 17.56 -1.34
C SER A 314 -36.63 16.93 -0.75
N ARG A 315 -35.65 16.62 -1.60
CA ARG A 315 -34.33 16.14 -1.18
C ARG A 315 -33.68 17.09 -0.15
N ASP A 316 -33.83 18.40 -0.34
CA ASP A 316 -33.31 19.41 0.61
C ASP A 316 -33.97 19.30 2.00
N SER A 317 -35.28 19.07 2.04
CA SER A 317 -35.99 18.85 3.30
C SER A 317 -35.57 17.56 3.99
N THR A 318 -35.33 16.48 3.24
CA THR A 318 -34.84 15.20 3.77
C THR A 318 -33.41 15.32 4.31
N VAL A 319 -32.49 15.94 3.55
CA VAL A 319 -31.11 16.23 3.99
C VAL A 319 -31.12 17.02 5.30
N SER A 320 -31.94 18.08 5.36
CA SER A 320 -32.08 18.91 6.55
C SER A 320 -32.69 18.15 7.72
N PHE A 321 -33.66 17.27 7.46
CA PHE A 321 -34.30 16.46 8.49
C PHE A 321 -33.30 15.48 9.12
N TYR A 322 -32.47 14.81 8.33
CA TYR A 322 -31.42 13.89 8.82
C TYR A 322 -30.23 14.60 9.45
N GLY A 323 -29.96 15.85 9.08
CA GLY A 323 -28.68 16.50 9.37
C GLY A 323 -27.54 15.91 8.52
N ALA A 324 -27.86 15.46 7.31
CA ALA A 324 -26.88 14.92 6.37
C ALA A 324 -25.98 16.03 5.81
N LYS A 325 -24.76 15.66 5.36
CA LYS A 325 -23.79 16.61 4.80
C LYS A 325 -24.26 17.29 3.50
N GLY A 326 -25.14 16.63 2.75
CA GLY A 326 -25.64 17.09 1.46
C GLY A 326 -26.37 15.95 0.74
N LYS A 327 -26.84 16.22 -0.48
CA LYS A 327 -27.45 15.22 -1.37
C LYS A 327 -26.42 14.22 -1.86
N PHE A 328 -25.27 14.74 -2.27
CA PHE A 328 -24.06 14.01 -2.62
C PHE A 328 -22.85 14.73 -2.01
N TYR A 329 -21.84 13.99 -1.59
CA TYR A 329 -20.65 14.50 -0.91
C TYR A 329 -19.55 13.45 -0.86
N SER A 330 -18.32 13.85 -0.52
CA SER A 330 -17.20 12.94 -0.33
C SER A 330 -16.46 13.20 0.98
N PHE A 331 -15.67 12.23 1.43
CA PHE A 331 -14.79 12.34 2.60
C PHE A 331 -13.67 11.31 2.56
N ASP A 332 -12.56 11.62 3.24
CA ASP A 332 -11.46 10.67 3.44
C ASP A 332 -11.54 10.03 4.83
N ARG A 333 -11.15 8.76 4.91
CA ARG A 333 -10.92 8.05 6.17
C ARG A 333 -9.82 7.03 5.95
N GLY A 334 -8.80 7.02 6.81
CA GLY A 334 -7.62 6.18 6.61
C GLY A 334 -7.00 6.41 5.24
N ASP A 335 -6.67 5.33 4.54
CA ASP A 335 -6.10 5.36 3.18
C ASP A 335 -7.17 5.24 2.07
N PHE A 336 -8.43 5.56 2.36
CA PHE A 336 -9.55 5.42 1.43
C PHE A 336 -10.34 6.73 1.26
N HIS A 337 -10.83 6.93 0.05
CA HIS A 337 -11.75 8.00 -0.30
C HIS A 337 -13.17 7.44 -0.41
N PHE A 338 -14.16 8.15 0.10
CA PHE A 338 -15.56 7.73 0.11
C PHE A 338 -16.44 8.78 -0.56
N VAL A 339 -17.34 8.32 -1.42
CA VAL A 339 -18.26 9.16 -2.19
C VAL A 339 -19.69 8.70 -1.91
N VAL A 340 -20.58 9.62 -1.61
CA VAL A 340 -22.02 9.40 -1.51
C VAL A 340 -22.71 10.11 -2.67
N LEU A 341 -23.53 9.38 -3.42
CA LEU A 341 -24.29 9.86 -4.57
C LEU A 341 -25.79 9.87 -4.29
N ASP A 342 -26.49 10.86 -4.86
CA ASP A 342 -27.94 10.90 -4.94
C ASP A 342 -28.38 10.43 -6.33
N ALA A 343 -28.83 9.19 -6.42
CA ALA A 343 -29.32 8.58 -7.65
C ALA A 343 -30.84 8.80 -7.87
N ASN A 344 -31.48 9.67 -7.08
CA ASN A 344 -32.91 9.94 -7.14
C ASN A 344 -33.27 11.18 -7.96
N GLU A 345 -32.38 11.70 -8.81
CA GLU A 345 -32.68 12.87 -9.63
C GLU A 345 -33.68 12.52 -10.74
N VAL A 346 -34.39 13.54 -11.24
CA VAL A 346 -35.38 13.36 -12.31
C VAL A 346 -34.64 13.35 -13.64
N ASN A 347 -34.80 12.28 -14.42
CA ASN A 347 -34.33 12.23 -15.80
C ASN A 347 -35.02 13.34 -16.61
N PRO A 348 -34.29 14.26 -17.26
CA PRO A 348 -34.88 15.35 -18.01
C PRO A 348 -35.58 14.90 -19.30
N SER A 349 -35.40 13.64 -19.72
CA SER A 349 -36.07 13.10 -20.90
C SER A 349 -37.59 13.11 -20.76
N PRO A 350 -38.33 13.68 -21.74
CA PRO A 350 -39.79 13.58 -21.78
C PRO A 350 -40.31 12.14 -21.87
N SER A 351 -39.48 11.20 -22.32
CA SER A 351 -39.81 9.77 -22.42
C SER A 351 -39.35 8.95 -21.21
N ARG A 352 -39.00 9.59 -20.08
CA ARG A 352 -38.55 8.88 -18.88
C ARG A 352 -39.59 7.84 -18.42
N PRO A 353 -39.15 6.69 -17.89
CA PRO A 353 -40.08 5.73 -17.30
C PRO A 353 -40.93 6.34 -16.19
N ALA A 354 -42.18 5.89 -16.07
CA ALA A 354 -43.04 6.25 -14.95
C ALA A 354 -42.52 5.64 -13.63
N GLY A 355 -42.88 6.26 -12.50
CA GLY A 355 -42.48 5.83 -11.15
C GLY A 355 -41.38 6.68 -10.54
N TYR A 356 -40.65 6.09 -9.58
CA TYR A 356 -39.58 6.77 -8.87
C TYR A 356 -38.47 7.27 -9.80
N ALA A 357 -38.01 8.48 -9.51
CA ALA A 357 -36.89 9.11 -10.18
C ALA A 357 -35.60 8.33 -9.89
N ARG A 358 -34.81 8.08 -10.93
CA ARG A 358 -33.64 7.18 -10.89
C ARG A 358 -32.53 7.65 -11.83
N TYR A 359 -31.99 8.84 -11.60
CA TYR A 359 -31.03 9.48 -12.48
C TYR A 359 -29.95 10.21 -11.68
N ILE A 360 -28.77 10.35 -12.27
CA ILE A 360 -27.69 11.21 -11.75
C ILE A 360 -27.43 12.32 -12.75
N GLY A 361 -27.79 13.55 -12.41
CA GLY A 361 -27.73 14.70 -13.30
C GLY A 361 -26.34 15.27 -13.50
N LYS A 362 -26.26 16.18 -14.48
CA LYS A 362 -24.99 16.67 -15.02
C LYS A 362 -24.13 17.39 -13.98
N GLU A 363 -24.76 18.16 -13.09
CA GLU A 363 -24.07 18.85 -12.00
C GLU A 363 -23.33 17.86 -11.09
N GLN A 364 -24.03 16.80 -10.67
CA GLN A 364 -23.46 15.75 -9.82
C GLN A 364 -22.37 14.96 -10.56
N GLN A 365 -22.55 14.65 -11.85
CA GLN A 365 -21.51 14.01 -12.66
C GLN A 365 -20.24 14.85 -12.79
N ASP A 366 -20.38 16.16 -13.03
CA ASP A 366 -19.25 17.05 -13.19
C ASP A 366 -18.54 17.31 -11.86
N TRP A 367 -19.27 17.31 -10.75
CA TRP A 367 -18.70 17.26 -9.40
C TRP A 367 -17.91 15.96 -9.18
N LEU A 368 -18.51 14.80 -9.47
CA LEU A 368 -17.89 13.48 -9.27
C LEU A 368 -16.59 13.35 -10.06
N ARG A 369 -16.55 13.81 -11.32
CA ARG A 369 -15.32 13.78 -12.14
C ARG A 369 -14.20 14.60 -11.49
N LYS A 370 -14.52 15.78 -10.93
CA LYS A 370 -13.55 16.65 -10.27
C LYS A 370 -13.05 16.05 -8.95
N ASP A 371 -13.94 15.40 -8.21
CA ASP A 371 -13.64 14.77 -6.92
C ASP A 371 -12.71 13.56 -7.12
N LEU A 372 -13.09 12.62 -8.00
CA LEU A 372 -12.25 11.46 -8.37
C LEU A 372 -10.91 11.88 -8.97
N GLY A 373 -10.86 12.95 -9.76
CA GLY A 373 -9.62 13.48 -10.34
C GLY A 373 -8.66 14.08 -9.31
N LYS A 374 -9.13 14.44 -8.11
CA LYS A 374 -8.31 14.99 -7.01
C LYS A 374 -7.95 13.96 -5.96
N SER A 375 -8.69 12.85 -5.88
CA SER A 375 -8.46 11.83 -4.87
C SER A 375 -7.05 11.24 -4.97
N LYS A 376 -6.41 11.08 -3.81
CA LYS A 376 -5.11 10.40 -3.68
C LYS A 376 -5.25 8.96 -3.18
N HIS A 377 -6.49 8.51 -3.00
CA HIS A 377 -6.84 7.27 -2.33
C HIS A 377 -7.84 6.46 -3.17
N PRO A 378 -7.77 5.12 -3.14
CA PRO A 378 -8.79 4.27 -3.75
C PRO A 378 -10.18 4.64 -3.24
N THR A 379 -11.15 4.69 -4.15
CA THR A 379 -12.47 5.27 -3.89
C THR A 379 -13.54 4.20 -3.70
N VAL A 380 -14.37 4.34 -2.67
CA VAL A 380 -15.60 3.58 -2.45
C VAL A 380 -16.81 4.50 -2.67
N VAL A 381 -17.73 4.08 -3.52
CA VAL A 381 -18.95 4.83 -3.84
C VAL A 381 -20.16 4.21 -3.13
N PHE A 382 -21.05 5.04 -2.61
CA PHE A 382 -22.32 4.67 -2.02
C PHE A 382 -23.46 5.33 -2.80
N SER A 383 -24.46 4.55 -3.19
CA SER A 383 -25.71 5.03 -3.79
C SER A 383 -26.88 4.18 -3.29
N HIS A 384 -28.12 4.68 -3.35
CA HIS A 384 -29.25 3.82 -2.99
C HIS A 384 -29.56 2.82 -4.11
N GLN A 385 -29.78 3.32 -5.33
CA GLN A 385 -29.98 2.48 -6.51
C GLN A 385 -28.66 1.83 -6.95
N PRO A 386 -28.69 0.60 -7.48
CA PRO A 386 -27.52 -0.01 -8.10
C PRO A 386 -27.13 0.75 -9.37
N LEU A 387 -25.93 1.32 -9.40
CA LEU A 387 -25.46 2.07 -10.58
C LEU A 387 -25.52 1.28 -11.90
N PRO A 388 -25.22 -0.04 -11.95
CA PRO A 388 -25.27 -0.78 -13.21
C PRO A 388 -26.67 -1.02 -13.77
N THR A 389 -27.70 -1.09 -12.94
CA THR A 389 -29.03 -1.61 -13.33
C THR A 389 -30.21 -0.76 -12.87
N GLY A 390 -30.03 0.07 -11.84
CA GLY A 390 -31.10 0.78 -11.13
C GLY A 390 -31.29 2.24 -11.52
N ILE A 391 -30.47 2.79 -12.42
CA ILE A 391 -30.57 4.18 -12.89
C ILE A 391 -30.67 4.28 -14.41
N ASP A 392 -31.41 5.29 -14.89
CA ASP A 392 -31.72 5.52 -16.30
C ASP A 392 -30.45 5.78 -17.14
N ASN A 393 -29.45 6.45 -16.57
CA ASN A 393 -28.17 6.74 -17.23
C ASN A 393 -27.01 5.86 -16.74
N SER A 394 -27.29 4.62 -16.35
CA SER A 394 -26.29 3.63 -15.90
C SER A 394 -25.03 3.60 -16.80
N LYS A 395 -25.22 3.51 -18.12
CA LYS A 395 -24.10 3.46 -19.08
C LYS A 395 -23.18 4.67 -19.00
N GLU A 396 -23.75 5.87 -18.84
CA GLU A 396 -23.01 7.13 -18.73
C GLU A 396 -22.20 7.17 -17.44
N ILE A 397 -22.82 6.77 -16.32
CA ILE A 397 -22.16 6.78 -15.01
C ILE A 397 -21.05 5.73 -14.96
N LEU A 398 -21.28 4.51 -15.45
CA LEU A 398 -20.24 3.47 -15.51
C LEU A 398 -19.05 3.91 -16.37
N ALA A 399 -19.29 4.58 -17.51
CA ALA A 399 -18.23 5.14 -18.33
C ALA A 399 -17.44 6.22 -17.57
N LEU A 400 -18.13 7.12 -16.86
CA LEU A 400 -17.50 8.16 -16.04
C LEU A 400 -16.57 7.56 -14.97
N LEU A 401 -17.01 6.53 -14.23
CA LEU A 401 -16.19 5.87 -13.21
C LEU A 401 -14.92 5.24 -13.82
N ALA A 402 -15.08 4.58 -14.97
CA ALA A 402 -13.95 3.96 -15.67
C ALA A 402 -12.97 5.01 -16.23
N GLU A 403 -13.46 6.05 -16.88
CA GLU A 403 -12.65 7.17 -17.40
C GLU A 403 -11.88 7.87 -16.28
N ALA A 404 -12.54 8.16 -15.16
CA ALA A 404 -11.89 8.78 -14.00
C ALA A 404 -10.81 7.89 -13.40
N GLY A 405 -11.04 6.58 -13.30
CA GLY A 405 -10.04 5.62 -12.83
C GLY A 405 -8.82 5.50 -13.74
N ASN A 406 -9.03 5.57 -15.06
CA ASN A 406 -7.93 5.60 -16.04
C ASN A 406 -7.12 6.90 -15.97
N ALA A 407 -7.79 8.04 -15.78
CA ALA A 407 -7.14 9.34 -15.69
C ALA A 407 -6.38 9.54 -14.37
N ASN A 408 -6.88 8.96 -13.28
CA ASN A 408 -6.26 9.00 -11.95
C ASN A 408 -6.27 7.61 -11.29
N PRO A 409 -5.26 6.76 -11.56
CA PRO A 409 -5.18 5.42 -10.98
C PRO A 409 -5.13 5.39 -9.44
N ALA A 410 -4.63 6.44 -8.80
CA ALA A 410 -4.58 6.55 -7.34
C ALA A 410 -5.98 6.78 -6.75
N GLY A 411 -6.82 7.56 -7.42
CA GLY A 411 -8.20 7.89 -7.03
C GLY A 411 -9.27 6.93 -7.54
N LYS A 412 -8.88 5.83 -8.20
CA LYS A 412 -9.81 4.96 -8.92
C LYS A 412 -10.87 4.35 -8.00
N VAL A 413 -12.07 4.18 -8.55
CA VAL A 413 -13.17 3.53 -7.83
C VAL A 413 -12.91 2.03 -7.75
N ILE A 414 -12.91 1.46 -6.56
CA ILE A 414 -12.65 0.03 -6.30
C ILE A 414 -13.94 -0.74 -5.99
N SER A 415 -14.94 -0.07 -5.42
CA SER A 415 -16.24 -0.66 -5.14
C SER A 415 -17.36 0.35 -5.08
N CYS A 416 -18.56 -0.07 -5.44
CA CYS A 416 -19.82 0.65 -5.25
C CYS A 416 -20.75 -0.21 -4.38
N PHE A 417 -21.30 0.35 -3.30
CA PHE A 417 -22.28 -0.29 -2.44
C PHE A 417 -23.66 0.34 -2.65
N ASN A 418 -24.71 -0.48 -2.73
CA ASN A 418 -26.08 -0.02 -2.86
C ASN A 418 -27.11 -0.86 -2.11
N GLY A 419 -28.32 -0.32 -1.93
CA GLY A 419 -29.49 -0.99 -1.39
C GLY A 419 -30.55 -1.22 -2.48
N HIS A 420 -31.79 -0.80 -2.23
CA HIS A 420 -32.92 -0.69 -3.17
C HIS A 420 -33.56 -2.02 -3.60
N ASP A 421 -32.78 -2.95 -4.15
CA ASP A 421 -33.30 -4.20 -4.74
C ASP A 421 -33.65 -5.28 -3.68
N HIS A 422 -33.34 -5.01 -2.41
CA HIS A 422 -33.46 -5.92 -1.27
C HIS A 422 -32.74 -7.25 -1.55
N ALA A 423 -31.54 -7.17 -2.12
CA ALA A 423 -30.81 -8.32 -2.61
C ALA A 423 -29.38 -8.35 -2.06
N ASP A 424 -28.86 -9.57 -1.91
CA ASP A 424 -27.48 -9.85 -1.51
C ASP A 424 -26.70 -10.36 -2.71
N GLN A 425 -26.07 -9.44 -3.45
CA GLN A 425 -25.37 -9.78 -4.69
C GLN A 425 -24.08 -9.00 -4.85
N VAL A 426 -23.03 -9.70 -5.30
CA VAL A 426 -21.77 -9.08 -5.72
C VAL A 426 -21.53 -9.35 -7.19
N LYS A 427 -21.17 -8.30 -7.94
CA LYS A 427 -20.80 -8.37 -9.35
C LYS A 427 -19.56 -7.55 -9.62
N LYS A 428 -18.63 -8.07 -10.43
CA LYS A 428 -17.50 -7.29 -10.94
C LYS A 428 -17.79 -6.78 -12.35
N ILE A 429 -17.57 -5.49 -12.60
CA ILE A 429 -17.60 -4.91 -13.95
C ILE A 429 -16.29 -4.15 -14.15
N GLY A 430 -15.47 -4.61 -15.08
CA GLY A 430 -14.07 -4.17 -15.18
C GLY A 430 -13.33 -4.46 -13.87
N ASP A 431 -12.71 -3.43 -13.29
CA ASP A 431 -11.98 -3.52 -12.02
C ASP A 431 -12.80 -3.10 -10.79
N ILE A 432 -14.09 -2.78 -10.97
CA ILE A 432 -14.96 -2.27 -9.90
C ILE A 432 -15.89 -3.37 -9.40
N TRP A 433 -15.95 -3.53 -8.07
CA TRP A 433 -16.95 -4.37 -7.41
C TRP A 433 -18.25 -3.61 -7.19
N PHE A 434 -19.38 -4.17 -7.60
CA PHE A 434 -20.73 -3.66 -7.32
C PHE A 434 -21.39 -4.60 -6.33
N ILE A 435 -21.71 -4.07 -5.15
CA ILE A 435 -22.14 -4.81 -3.97
C ILE A 435 -23.54 -4.33 -3.59
N GLN A 436 -24.53 -5.15 -3.90
CA GLN A 436 -25.90 -4.94 -3.44
C GLN A 436 -26.04 -5.53 -2.04
N VAL A 437 -26.51 -4.70 -1.12
CA VAL A 437 -26.71 -5.04 0.29
C VAL A 437 -28.19 -5.29 0.50
N ASN A 438 -28.50 -6.41 1.15
CA ASN A 438 -29.86 -6.78 1.44
C ASN A 438 -30.51 -5.80 2.43
N SER A 439 -31.83 -5.69 2.35
CA SER A 439 -32.65 -4.89 3.25
C SER A 439 -32.46 -5.30 4.71
N MET A 440 -32.53 -4.33 5.62
CA MET A 440 -32.54 -4.62 7.05
C MET A 440 -33.82 -5.36 7.46
N SER A 441 -34.92 -5.15 6.75
CA SER A 441 -36.26 -5.39 7.28
C SER A 441 -37.00 -6.53 6.60
N TYR A 442 -37.03 -6.56 5.26
CA TYR A 442 -37.90 -7.46 4.51
C TYR A 442 -37.53 -7.49 3.03
N ASP A 443 -38.21 -8.37 2.30
CA ASP A 443 -38.27 -8.37 0.85
C ASP A 443 -39.64 -7.90 0.33
N TRP A 444 -39.69 -7.08 -0.72
CA TRP A 444 -40.95 -6.59 -1.29
C TRP A 444 -41.49 -7.54 -2.38
N LEU A 445 -42.72 -8.05 -2.21
CA LEU A 445 -43.35 -9.01 -3.12
C LEU A 445 -44.38 -8.38 -4.06
N GLY A 446 -44.97 -7.24 -3.66
CA GLY A 446 -45.99 -6.55 -4.44
C GLY A 446 -47.40 -7.17 -4.39
N ASP A 447 -48.33 -6.56 -5.11
CA ASP A 447 -49.78 -6.77 -4.96
C ASP A 447 -50.26 -8.21 -5.23
N ALA A 448 -49.59 -8.93 -6.12
CA ALA A 448 -49.97 -10.30 -6.49
C ALA A 448 -49.71 -11.32 -5.38
N TYR A 449 -48.96 -10.95 -4.34
CA TYR A 449 -48.50 -11.86 -3.27
C TYR A 449 -48.85 -11.34 -1.88
N VAL A 450 -49.93 -10.55 -1.78
CA VAL A 450 -50.46 -10.08 -0.50
C VAL A 450 -50.75 -11.25 0.43
N HIS A 451 -50.18 -11.22 1.62
CA HIS A 451 -50.38 -12.25 2.63
C HIS A 451 -50.20 -11.69 4.04
N LYS A 452 -50.59 -12.48 5.06
CA LYS A 452 -50.40 -12.12 6.46
C LYS A 452 -49.22 -12.86 7.07
N SER A 453 -48.15 -12.14 7.38
CA SER A 453 -46.98 -12.65 8.12
C SER A 453 -46.99 -12.30 9.62
N TYR A 454 -47.98 -11.52 10.07
CA TYR A 454 -48.10 -11.01 11.44
C TYR A 454 -49.58 -11.04 11.90
N PRO A 455 -49.86 -10.93 13.21
CA PRO A 455 -51.21 -10.72 13.73
C PRO A 455 -51.97 -9.54 13.10
N ASP A 456 -53.30 -9.62 13.07
CA ASP A 456 -54.19 -8.62 12.45
C ASP A 456 -54.01 -7.20 12.99
N SER A 457 -53.63 -7.05 14.25
CA SER A 457 -53.35 -5.74 14.86
C SER A 457 -52.19 -5.01 14.17
N ILE A 458 -51.17 -5.73 13.73
CA ILE A 458 -50.02 -5.17 13.02
C ILE A 458 -50.41 -4.79 11.60
N HIS A 459 -51.08 -5.68 10.87
CA HIS A 459 -51.57 -5.39 9.51
C HIS A 459 -52.54 -4.20 9.47
N LYS A 460 -53.36 -4.02 10.51
CA LYS A 460 -54.24 -2.85 10.62
C LYS A 460 -53.47 -1.53 10.77
N ASN A 461 -52.38 -1.53 11.54
CA ASN A 461 -51.60 -0.32 11.82
C ASN A 461 -50.51 -0.06 10.76
N TYR A 462 -50.07 -1.11 10.06
CA TYR A 462 -49.02 -1.10 9.04
C TYR A 462 -49.52 -1.84 7.79
N PRO A 463 -50.50 -1.29 7.05
CA PRO A 463 -51.15 -2.00 5.95
C PRO A 463 -50.19 -2.38 4.82
N ALA A 464 -49.11 -1.62 4.60
CA ALA A 464 -48.12 -1.93 3.57
C ALA A 464 -47.29 -3.20 3.88
N ILE A 465 -47.28 -3.66 5.13
CA ILE A 465 -46.51 -4.86 5.53
C ILE A 465 -47.01 -6.13 4.84
N GLN A 466 -48.28 -6.14 4.38
CA GLN A 466 -48.89 -7.28 3.67
C GLN A 466 -48.26 -7.55 2.30
N TYR A 467 -47.54 -6.57 1.73
CA TYR A 467 -46.82 -6.69 0.45
C TYR A 467 -45.39 -7.20 0.62
N THR A 468 -44.97 -7.53 1.84
CA THR A 468 -43.59 -7.86 2.18
C THR A 468 -43.46 -9.30 2.63
N ALA A 469 -42.28 -9.90 2.44
CA ALA A 469 -41.81 -11.07 3.16
C ALA A 469 -40.84 -10.59 4.26
N PRO A 470 -41.26 -10.49 5.53
CA PRO A 470 -40.45 -9.89 6.59
C PRO A 470 -39.35 -10.82 7.11
N TYR A 471 -38.22 -10.23 7.47
CA TYR A 471 -37.15 -10.93 8.19
C TYR A 471 -37.43 -10.90 9.69
N LYS A 472 -37.28 -12.05 10.35
CA LYS A 472 -37.42 -12.20 11.81
C LYS A 472 -36.43 -11.32 12.58
N ASP A 473 -35.17 -11.35 12.19
CA ASP A 473 -34.10 -10.55 12.77
C ASP A 473 -33.59 -9.51 11.76
N PRO A 474 -33.20 -8.31 12.21
CA PRO A 474 -32.65 -7.28 11.32
C PRO A 474 -31.29 -7.65 10.73
N LEU A 475 -31.09 -7.28 9.47
CA LEU A 475 -29.83 -7.47 8.75
C LEU A 475 -29.01 -6.18 8.69
N TRP A 476 -27.69 -6.33 8.78
CA TRP A 476 -26.67 -5.32 8.50
C TRP A 476 -25.33 -6.02 8.26
N ALA A 477 -24.34 -5.25 7.83
CA ALA A 477 -22.98 -5.73 7.65
C ALA A 477 -21.96 -4.84 8.37
N VAL A 478 -20.81 -5.44 8.67
CA VAL A 478 -19.58 -4.72 9.00
C VAL A 478 -18.59 -4.95 7.86
N VAL A 479 -18.15 -3.86 7.24
CA VAL A 479 -17.22 -3.91 6.11
C VAL A 479 -15.86 -3.45 6.58
N THR A 480 -14.80 -4.18 6.23
CA THR A 480 -13.40 -3.81 6.45
C THR A 480 -12.69 -3.69 5.12
N LEU A 481 -12.18 -2.50 4.81
CA LEU A 481 -11.27 -2.24 3.70
C LEU A 481 -9.84 -2.33 4.22
N SER A 482 -8.94 -2.96 3.47
CA SER A 482 -7.53 -3.13 3.81
C SER A 482 -6.63 -2.55 2.73
N SER A 483 -5.56 -1.86 3.12
CA SER A 483 -4.56 -1.30 2.20
C SER A 483 -3.71 -2.38 1.52
N ASP A 484 -3.93 -3.66 1.81
CA ASP A 484 -3.41 -4.80 1.05
C ASP A 484 -4.23 -5.15 -0.20
N GLY A 485 -5.37 -4.46 -0.43
CA GLY A 485 -6.24 -4.74 -1.55
C GLY A 485 -7.44 -5.64 -1.24
N THR A 486 -7.86 -5.76 0.02
CA THR A 486 -8.98 -6.63 0.42
C THR A 486 -10.20 -5.85 0.92
N ILE A 487 -11.41 -6.29 0.53
CA ILE A 487 -12.70 -5.88 1.09
C ILE A 487 -13.30 -7.10 1.79
N LYS A 488 -13.49 -7.04 3.10
CA LYS A 488 -14.18 -8.07 3.87
C LYS A 488 -15.53 -7.55 4.31
N ILE A 489 -16.59 -8.24 3.93
CA ILE A 489 -17.97 -7.99 4.34
C ILE A 489 -18.34 -9.09 5.32
N GLN A 490 -18.74 -8.71 6.53
CA GLN A 490 -19.26 -9.62 7.55
C GLN A 490 -20.74 -9.33 7.70
N GLY A 491 -21.58 -10.21 7.19
CA GLY A 491 -23.02 -10.04 7.13
C GLY A 491 -23.75 -10.76 8.26
N ARG A 492 -25.07 -10.81 8.14
CA ARG A 492 -25.98 -11.45 9.09
C ARG A 492 -26.99 -12.32 8.37
N LYS A 493 -27.55 -13.30 9.08
CA LYS A 493 -28.60 -14.19 8.59
C LYS A 493 -29.82 -14.06 9.49
N SER A 494 -30.99 -14.19 8.89
CA SER A 494 -32.30 -14.22 9.52
C SER A 494 -33.12 -15.37 8.93
N GLU A 495 -34.34 -15.52 9.44
CA GLU A 495 -35.40 -16.36 8.91
C GLU A 495 -36.55 -15.46 8.42
N TRP A 496 -37.49 -16.03 7.65
CA TRP A 496 -38.76 -15.38 7.35
C TRP A 496 -39.69 -15.46 8.57
N VAL A 497 -40.49 -14.42 8.84
CA VAL A 497 -41.50 -14.47 9.92
C VAL A 497 -42.70 -15.33 9.55
N GLY A 498 -43.14 -15.23 8.29
CA GLY A 498 -44.25 -16.00 7.73
C GLY A 498 -43.81 -16.81 6.51
N PRO A 499 -44.74 -17.12 5.59
CA PRO A 499 -44.41 -17.82 4.35
C PRO A 499 -43.28 -17.12 3.59
N SER A 500 -42.28 -17.88 3.20
CA SER A 500 -41.23 -17.43 2.30
C SER A 500 -41.79 -17.09 0.92
N PRO A 501 -41.08 -16.27 0.11
CA PRO A 501 -41.46 -16.02 -1.27
C PRO A 501 -41.65 -17.30 -2.10
N MET A 502 -40.88 -18.36 -1.80
CA MET A 502 -41.01 -19.66 -2.46
C MET A 502 -42.31 -20.39 -2.07
N GLU A 503 -42.69 -20.36 -0.79
CA GLU A 503 -43.96 -20.95 -0.33
C GLU A 503 -45.17 -20.21 -0.90
N LEU A 504 -45.02 -18.90 -1.16
CA LEU A 504 -46.00 -18.07 -1.86
C LEU A 504 -45.98 -18.25 -3.39
N LYS A 505 -45.12 -19.15 -3.91
CA LYS A 505 -44.96 -19.43 -5.34
C LYS A 505 -44.59 -18.19 -6.16
N HIS A 506 -43.80 -17.29 -5.58
CA HIS A 506 -43.26 -16.14 -6.30
C HIS A 506 -42.25 -16.60 -7.37
N PRO A 507 -42.31 -16.09 -8.61
CA PRO A 507 -41.45 -16.53 -9.73
C PRO A 507 -39.98 -16.04 -9.64
N GLY A 508 -39.54 -15.56 -8.47
CA GLY A 508 -38.26 -14.85 -8.30
C GLY A 508 -38.33 -13.36 -8.62
N LYS A 509 -37.24 -12.63 -8.33
CA LYS A 509 -37.14 -11.16 -8.47
C LYS A 509 -36.88 -10.67 -9.90
N GLY A 510 -36.68 -11.58 -10.85
CA GLY A 510 -36.18 -11.25 -12.19
C GLY A 510 -34.70 -10.84 -12.17
N ILE A 511 -34.11 -10.61 -13.35
CA ILE A 511 -32.75 -10.06 -13.56
C ILE A 511 -31.64 -10.83 -12.79
N GLY A 512 -31.83 -12.12 -12.51
CA GLY A 512 -30.86 -12.96 -11.80
C GLY A 512 -30.70 -12.63 -10.31
N LEU A 513 -31.65 -11.91 -9.71
CA LEU A 513 -31.71 -11.66 -8.27
C LEU A 513 -32.48 -12.78 -7.55
N ASN A 514 -32.01 -13.16 -6.36
CA ASN A 514 -32.62 -14.19 -5.54
C ASN A 514 -33.15 -13.58 -4.24
N PHE A 515 -34.26 -14.12 -3.75
CA PHE A 515 -34.72 -13.87 -2.39
C PHE A 515 -33.69 -14.41 -1.40
N SER A 516 -33.34 -13.60 -0.41
CA SER A 516 -32.39 -13.97 0.63
C SER A 516 -32.83 -13.37 1.96
N THR A 517 -32.64 -14.10 3.05
CA THR A 517 -32.77 -13.60 4.43
C THR A 517 -31.40 -13.30 5.04
N ALA A 518 -30.40 -13.03 4.20
CA ALA A 518 -29.03 -12.85 4.62
C ALA A 518 -28.34 -11.72 3.87
N ILE A 519 -27.31 -11.19 4.52
CA ILE A 519 -26.15 -10.58 3.87
C ILE A 519 -25.01 -11.58 4.06
N GLN A 520 -24.37 -12.03 2.98
CA GLN A 520 -23.35 -13.07 3.06
C GLN A 520 -21.98 -12.53 3.47
N ASP A 521 -21.28 -13.32 4.27
CA ASP A 521 -19.85 -13.11 4.51
C ASP A 521 -19.10 -13.23 3.17
N THR A 522 -18.39 -12.18 2.80
CA THR A 522 -17.73 -12.08 1.49
C THR A 522 -16.34 -11.49 1.65
N VAL A 523 -15.35 -12.05 0.96
CA VAL A 523 -14.00 -11.48 0.82
C VAL A 523 -13.74 -11.22 -0.65
N LEU A 524 -13.47 -9.96 -0.99
CA LEU A 524 -13.18 -9.51 -2.33
C LEU A 524 -11.77 -8.93 -2.38
N SER A 525 -11.13 -9.03 -3.53
CA SER A 525 -9.82 -8.45 -3.77
C SER A 525 -9.87 -7.39 -4.86
N PHE A 526 -9.18 -6.27 -4.66
CA PHE A 526 -8.97 -5.21 -5.62
C PHE A 526 -7.48 -4.92 -5.74
N GLN A 527 -7.09 -4.41 -6.90
CA GLN A 527 -5.70 -4.03 -7.14
C GLN A 527 -5.52 -2.57 -6.75
N LEU A 528 -4.51 -2.26 -5.95
CA LEU A 528 -4.07 -0.88 -5.74
C LEU A 528 -3.16 -0.45 -6.90
N ALA A 529 -3.11 0.85 -7.20
CA ALA A 529 -2.09 1.35 -8.11
C ALA A 529 -0.72 1.09 -7.48
N LYS A 530 0.17 0.39 -8.21
CA LYS A 530 1.58 0.32 -7.80
C LYS A 530 2.13 1.74 -7.81
N HIS A 531 2.61 2.23 -6.68
CA HIS A 531 3.46 3.40 -6.69
C HIS A 531 4.75 3.00 -7.42
N ASN A 532 4.87 3.40 -8.68
CA ASN A 532 6.13 3.27 -9.43
C ASN A 532 7.21 4.14 -8.78
#